data_AF-A0A971R2H0-F1
#
_entry.id   AF-A0A971R2H0-F1
#
_cell.length_a   1.000
_cell.length_b   1.000
_cell.length_c   1.000
_cell.angle_alpha   90.00
_cell.angle_beta   90.00
_cell.angle_gamma   90.00
#
_symmetry.space_group_name_H-M   'P 1'
#
loop_
_entity.id
_entity.type
_entity.pdbx_description
1 polymer ?
#
loop_
_entity_poly.entity_id
_entity_poly.type
_entity_poly.pdbx_seq_one_letter_code
_entity_poly.pdbx_strand_id
1 'polypeptide(L)'
;SRNLVFSQRVMLTLVEKGMAREEAYKLVQELSLNCWNEGRDFKEAVAKSREIEKYIDSREIDELFDPEYYLRNVDPIFKRILDGG
;
A
#
# COMPACT_ATOMS: atom_id res chain seq x y z
N SER A 1 -2.41 13.97 -0.21
CA SER A 1 -3.05 12.66 0.02
C SER A 1 -2.29 11.95 1.13
N ARG A 2 -2.87 11.73 2.32
CA ARG A 2 -2.19 11.15 3.50
C ARG A 2 -1.96 9.65 3.32
N ASN A 3 -0.99 9.26 2.50
CA ASN A 3 -0.61 7.87 2.22
C ASN A 3 -1.70 6.94 1.62
N LEU A 4 -2.86 7.49 1.24
CA LEU A 4 -3.94 6.72 0.60
C LEU A 4 -3.55 6.12 -0.76
N VAL A 5 -2.51 6.64 -1.42
CA VAL A 5 -1.98 6.07 -2.68
C VAL A 5 -1.46 4.63 -2.49
N PHE A 6 -1.05 4.27 -1.27
CA PHE A 6 -0.57 2.93 -0.94
C PHE A 6 -1.69 1.93 -0.66
N SER A 7 -2.97 2.37 -0.59
CA SER A 7 -4.13 1.49 -0.32
C SER A 7 -4.21 0.30 -1.28
N GLN A 8 -3.99 0.52 -2.57
CA GLN A 8 -3.99 -0.56 -3.56
C GLN A 8 -2.88 -1.58 -3.30
N ARG A 9 -1.68 -1.12 -2.90
CA ARG A 9 -0.55 -1.99 -2.61
C ARG A 9 -0.84 -2.85 -1.38
N VAL A 10 -1.36 -2.25 -0.31
CA VAL A 10 -1.79 -2.96 0.90
C VAL A 10 -2.84 -4.03 0.57
N MET A 11 -3.85 -3.70 -0.24
CA MET A 11 -4.87 -4.66 -0.67
C MET A 11 -4.26 -5.85 -1.42
N LEU A 12 -3.38 -5.60 -2.38
CA LEU A 12 -2.73 -6.66 -3.15
C LEU A 12 -1.89 -7.57 -2.25
N THR A 13 -1.11 -7.00 -1.35
CA THR A 13 -0.28 -7.77 -0.40
C THR A 13 -1.13 -8.63 0.53
N LEU A 14 -2.26 -8.14 1.03
CA LEU A 14 -3.19 -8.95 1.83
C LEU A 14 -3.69 -10.18 1.06
N VAL A 15 -4.03 -10.01 -0.22
CA VAL A 15 -4.46 -11.11 -1.09
C VAL A 15 -3.33 -12.09 -1.34
N GLU A 16 -2.12 -11.62 -1.61
CA GLU A 16 -0.92 -12.46 -1.78
C GLU A 16 -0.59 -13.26 -0.52
N LYS A 17 -0.87 -12.70 0.66
CA LYS A 17 -0.70 -13.35 1.97
C LYS A 17 -1.84 -14.30 2.34
N GLY A 18 -2.85 -14.45 1.48
CA GLY A 18 -3.92 -15.45 1.62
C GLY A 18 -5.27 -14.91 2.11
N MET A 19 -5.43 -13.59 2.27
CA MET A 19 -6.76 -13.00 2.53
C MET A 19 -7.63 -13.10 1.27
N ALA A 20 -8.92 -13.39 1.43
CA ALA A 20 -9.84 -13.38 0.29
C ALA A 20 -9.91 -11.98 -0.33
N ARG A 21 -9.91 -11.91 -1.67
CA ARG A 21 -9.90 -10.63 -2.40
C ARG A 21 -11.03 -9.69 -1.99
N GLU A 22 -12.24 -10.22 -1.79
CA GLU A 22 -13.38 -9.42 -1.36
C GLU A 22 -13.22 -8.87 0.06
N GLU A 23 -12.62 -9.65 0.98
CA GLU A 23 -12.34 -9.22 2.35
C GLU A 23 -11.26 -8.14 2.37
N ALA A 24 -10.16 -8.34 1.62
CA ALA A 24 -9.09 -7.37 1.49
C ALA A 24 -9.60 -6.04 0.91
N TYR A 25 -10.46 -6.11 -0.12
CA TYR A 25 -11.08 -4.93 -0.71
C TYR A 25 -11.94 -4.17 0.30
N LYS A 26 -12.87 -4.86 0.99
CA LYS A 26 -13.74 -4.24 2.01
C LYS A 26 -12.93 -3.59 3.12
N LEU A 27 -11.98 -4.32 3.69
CA LEU A 27 -11.16 -3.85 4.81
C LEU A 27 -10.35 -2.60 4.44
N VAL A 28 -9.66 -2.62 3.31
CA VAL A 28 -8.85 -1.49 2.85
C VAL A 28 -9.72 -0.29 2.46
N GLN A 29 -10.86 -0.54 1.83
CA GLN A 29 -11.80 0.53 1.45
C GLN A 29 -12.34 1.25 2.69
N GLU A 30 -12.78 0.51 3.71
CA GLU A 30 -13.28 1.07 4.97
C GLU A 30 -12.19 1.88 5.69
N LEU A 31 -10.98 1.34 5.84
CA LEU A 31 -9.87 2.06 6.46
C LEU A 31 -9.52 3.33 5.69
N SER A 32 -9.48 3.26 4.36
CA SER A 32 -9.16 4.40 3.49
C SER A 32 -10.21 5.51 3.61
N LEU A 33 -11.49 5.14 3.60
CA LEU A 33 -12.61 6.08 3.73
C LEU A 33 -12.63 6.75 5.11
N ASN A 34 -12.41 5.98 6.18
CA ASN A 34 -12.32 6.52 7.54
C ASN A 34 -11.14 7.49 7.68
N CYS A 35 -9.97 7.14 7.13
CA CYS A 35 -8.82 8.04 7.14
C CYS A 35 -9.08 9.33 6.36
N TRP A 36 -9.78 9.23 5.22
CA TRP A 36 -10.16 10.40 4.43
C TRP A 36 -11.10 11.32 5.22
N ASN A 37 -12.16 10.77 5.81
CA ASN A 37 -13.17 11.53 6.54
C ASN A 37 -12.62 12.17 7.81
N GLU A 38 -11.80 11.44 8.56
CA GLU A 38 -11.23 11.91 9.83
C GLU A 38 -9.92 12.70 9.65
N GLY A 39 -9.41 12.79 8.41
CA GLY A 39 -8.11 13.35 8.13
C GLY A 39 -7.00 12.64 8.90
N ARG A 40 -7.04 11.31 9.00
CA ARG A 40 -6.00 10.51 9.65
C ARG A 40 -5.00 9.97 8.63
N ASP A 41 -3.84 9.55 9.12
CA ASP A 41 -2.83 8.90 8.29
C ASP A 41 -3.18 7.44 8.03
N PHE A 42 -3.12 7.02 6.76
CA PHE A 42 -3.49 5.66 6.37
C PHE A 42 -2.49 4.61 6.89
N LYS A 43 -1.19 4.93 6.99
CA LYS A 43 -0.18 4.01 7.53
C LYS A 43 -0.48 3.68 8.98
N GLU A 44 -0.82 4.68 9.79
CA GLU A 44 -1.20 4.45 11.19
C GLU A 44 -2.46 3.60 11.32
N ALA A 45 -3.47 3.82 10.47
CA ALA A 45 -4.69 3.03 10.51
C ALA A 45 -4.43 1.56 10.13
N VAL A 46 -3.56 1.33 9.15
CA VAL A 46 -3.11 -0.01 8.76
C VAL A 46 -2.32 -0.68 9.90
N ALA A 47 -1.37 0.03 10.51
CA ALA A 47 -0.56 -0.48 11.61
C ALA A 47 -1.37 -0.79 12.88
N LYS A 48 -2.53 -0.14 13.09
CA LYS A 48 -3.42 -0.40 14.22
C LYS A 48 -4.48 -1.47 13.93
N SER A 49 -4.57 -1.96 12.69
CA SER A 49 -5.58 -2.93 12.28
C SER A 49 -5.14 -4.35 12.62
N ARG A 50 -5.78 -4.95 13.62
CA ARG A 50 -5.56 -6.35 14.00
C ARG A 50 -5.84 -7.33 12.87
N GLU A 51 -6.74 -6.99 11.95
CA GLU A 51 -7.02 -7.84 10.78
C GLU A 51 -5.86 -7.83 9.79
N ILE A 52 -5.11 -6.74 9.70
CA ILE A 52 -3.93 -6.63 8.84
C ILE A 52 -2.70 -7.26 9.51
N GLU A 53 -2.51 -7.04 10.82
CA GLU A 53 -1.40 -7.62 11.59
C GLU A 53 -1.35 -9.16 11.54
N LYS A 54 -2.48 -9.83 11.26
CA LYS A 54 -2.53 -11.28 11.05
C LYS A 54 -1.77 -11.75 9.80
N TYR A 55 -1.57 -10.87 8.81
CA TYR A 55 -1.02 -11.20 7.50
C TYR A 55 0.28 -10.47 7.19
N ILE A 56 0.45 -9.27 7.75
CA ILE A 56 1.55 -8.35 7.43
C ILE A 56 2.12 -7.83 8.75
N ASP A 57 3.41 -8.06 8.99
CA ASP A 57 4.05 -7.57 10.20
C ASP A 57 4.38 -6.07 10.12
N SER A 58 4.82 -5.48 11.23
CA SER A 58 5.11 -4.04 11.29
C SER A 58 6.24 -3.60 10.35
N ARG A 59 7.23 -4.46 10.10
CA ARG A 59 8.34 -4.15 9.18
C ARG A 59 7.86 -4.17 7.74
N GLU A 60 7.06 -5.17 7.38
CA GLU A 60 6.44 -5.25 6.06
C GLU A 60 5.48 -4.07 5.83
N ILE A 61 4.75 -3.62 6.86
CA ILE A 61 3.94 -2.40 6.78
C ILE A 61 4.82 -1.19 6.50
N ASP A 62 5.98 -1.05 7.15
CA ASP A 62 6.89 0.07 6.85
C ASP A 62 7.34 0.06 5.37
N GLU A 63 7.69 -1.11 4.83
CA GLU A 63 8.10 -1.28 3.43
C GLU A 63 6.95 -1.01 2.43
N LEU A 64 5.70 -1.32 2.80
CA LEU A 64 4.53 -1.06 1.96
C LEU A 64 4.29 0.43 1.73
N PHE A 65 4.74 1.27 2.66
CA PHE A 65 4.60 2.72 2.62
C PHE A 65 5.89 3.44 2.21
N ASP A 66 6.94 2.71 1.86
CA ASP A 66 8.18 3.27 1.34
C ASP A 66 8.00 3.81 -0.10
N PRO A 67 8.17 5.13 -0.34
CA PRO A 67 8.11 5.71 -1.68
C PRO A 67 9.20 5.18 -2.63
N GLU A 68 10.36 4.75 -2.11
CA GLU A 68 11.46 4.23 -2.92
C GLU A 68 11.07 2.95 -3.67
N TYR A 69 10.06 2.21 -3.18
CA TYR A 69 9.50 1.06 -3.88
C TYR A 69 8.98 1.42 -5.28
N TYR A 70 8.37 2.60 -5.44
CA TYR A 70 7.90 3.09 -6.73
C TYR A 70 9.03 3.64 -7.61
N LEU A 71 10.13 4.10 -7.00
CA LEU A 71 11.31 4.63 -7.70
C LEU A 71 12.22 3.53 -8.25
N ARG A 72 12.23 2.34 -7.63
CA ARG A 72 13.09 1.22 -8.03
C ARG A 72 12.81 0.68 -9.45
N ASN A 73 11.62 0.93 -10.00
CA ASN A 73 11.25 0.55 -11.37
C ASN A 73 11.39 1.69 -12.39
N VAL A 74 11.93 2.85 -12.00
CA VAL A 74 12.06 4.01 -12.90
C VAL A 74 13.34 3.92 -13.76
N ASP A 75 14.34 3.17 -13.31
CA ASP A 75 15.62 3.00 -14.00
C ASP A 75 15.53 2.36 -15.41
N PRO A 76 14.67 1.36 -15.70
CA PRO A 76 14.58 0.77 -17.03
C PRO A 76 13.89 1.67 -18.07
N ILE A 77 13.02 2.60 -17.64
CA ILE A 77 12.23 3.44 -18.55
C ILE A 77 13.07 4.60 -19.09
N PHE A 78 13.93 5.21 -18.26
CA PHE A 78 14.78 6.32 -18.67
C PHE A 78 15.83 5.93 -19.71
N LYS A 79 16.35 4.69 -19.67
CA LYS A 79 17.35 4.23 -20.62
C LYS A 79 16.83 4.17 -22.07
N ARG A 80 15.53 3.96 -22.25
CA ARG A 80 14.89 3.86 -23.58
C ARG A 80 14.59 5.20 -24.23
N ILE A 81 14.62 6.31 -23.48
CA ILE A 81 14.44 7.67 -24.02
C ILE A 81 15.78 8.28 -24.47
N LEU A 82 16.90 7.86 -23.88
CA LEU A 82 18.23 8.40 -24.20
C LEU A 82 18.96 7.65 -25.33
N ASP A 83 18.63 6.38 -25.59
CA ASP A 83 19.24 5.60 -26.69
C ASP A 83 18.47 5.74 -28.03
N GLY A 84 17.53 6.69 -28.13
CA GLY A 84 16.69 6.95 -29.31
C GLY A 84 16.92 8.31 -29.96
N GLY A 85 18.11 8.91 -29.81
CA GLY A 85 18.55 10.14 -30.46
C GLY A 85 19.55 9.90 -31.57
#